data_AF-A0A6A3PC50-F1
#
_entry.id   AF-A0A6A3PC50-F1
#
_cell.length_a   1.000
_cell.length_b   1.000
_cell.length_c   1.000
_cell.angle_alpha   90.00
_cell.angle_beta   90.00
_cell.angle_gamma   90.00
#
_symmetry.space_group_name_H-M   'P 1'
#
loop_
_entity.id
_entity.type
_entity.pdbx_description
1 polymer ?
#
loop_
_entity_poly.entity_id
_entity_poly.type
_entity_poly.pdbx_seq_one_letter_code
_entity_poly.pdbx_strand_id
1 'polypeptide(L)'
;MGALEDVPVARIADLVEQRFHVFGGVARECLSVKEKFVKKQQDSIEAIITMFKDPKDLRAILKHQKEHEKMYHRICYFVPNEKDPMEYTIAEPTPFVRRFLTECLGDLTKSKRKEITDLLDNPAAASFRGALFENIVHDQLNSGCRFEARALEKEDTEKKMQTFVCAESTPQVA
;
A
#
# COMPACT_ATOMS: atom_id res chain seq x y z
N MET A 1 -47.96 -2.57 -16.59
CA MET A 1 -47.19 -1.68 -17.49
C MET A 1 -46.82 -0.45 -16.69
N GLY A 2 -45.64 -0.44 -16.07
CA GLY A 2 -45.13 0.72 -15.36
C GLY A 2 -44.44 1.64 -16.37
N ALA A 3 -44.77 2.92 -16.33
CA ALA A 3 -44.12 3.94 -17.14
C ALA A 3 -42.60 3.84 -16.93
N LEU A 4 -41.88 3.49 -17.99
CA LEU A 4 -40.49 3.86 -18.13
C LEU A 4 -40.53 5.38 -18.33
N GLU A 5 -40.54 6.11 -17.22
CA GLU A 5 -40.24 7.53 -17.22
C GLU A 5 -38.94 7.70 -18.02
N ASP A 6 -38.95 8.62 -18.99
CA ASP A 6 -37.77 9.00 -19.77
C ASP A 6 -36.68 9.50 -18.81
N VAL A 7 -35.90 8.58 -18.28
CA VAL A 7 -34.66 8.90 -17.60
C VAL A 7 -33.80 9.57 -18.65
N PRO A 8 -33.43 10.85 -18.49
CA PRO A 8 -32.69 11.58 -19.51
C PRO A 8 -31.46 10.78 -19.92
N VAL A 9 -31.27 10.55 -21.22
CA VAL A 9 -30.16 9.75 -21.77
C VAL A 9 -28.81 10.22 -21.22
N ALA A 10 -28.67 11.53 -20.98
CA ALA A 10 -27.52 12.13 -20.30
C ALA A 10 -27.27 11.53 -18.91
N ARG A 11 -28.32 11.39 -18.06
CA ARG A 11 -28.20 10.78 -16.74
C ARG A 11 -27.80 9.31 -16.79
N ILE A 12 -28.25 8.57 -17.81
CA ILE A 12 -27.85 7.17 -18.00
C ILE A 12 -26.38 7.11 -18.43
N ALA A 13 -25.96 7.96 -19.36
CA ALA A 13 -24.57 8.05 -19.78
C ALA A 13 -23.64 8.39 -18.59
N ASP A 14 -24.01 9.38 -17.79
CA ASP A 14 -23.25 9.77 -16.58
C ASP A 14 -23.13 8.60 -15.59
N LEU A 15 -24.21 7.83 -15.42
CA LEU A 15 -24.26 6.72 -14.46
C LEU A 15 -23.47 5.50 -14.95
N VAL A 16 -23.46 5.25 -16.26
CA VAL A 16 -22.60 4.24 -16.89
C VAL A 16 -21.14 4.64 -16.79
N GLU A 17 -20.81 5.91 -17.00
CA GLU A 17 -19.43 6.44 -16.87
C GLU A 17 -18.92 6.33 -15.43
N GLN A 18 -19.74 6.72 -14.44
CA GLN A 18 -19.40 6.52 -13.03
C GLN A 18 -19.10 5.05 -12.72
N ARG A 19 -19.95 4.14 -13.21
CA ARG A 19 -19.75 2.70 -13.02
C ARG A 19 -18.56 2.16 -13.79
N PHE A 20 -18.24 2.72 -14.95
CA PHE A 20 -17.04 2.39 -15.70
C PHE A 20 -15.79 2.69 -14.86
N HIS A 21 -15.78 3.82 -14.15
CA HIS A 21 -14.67 4.18 -13.25
C HIS A 21 -14.57 3.30 -11.99
N VAL A 22 -15.68 2.69 -11.54
CA VAL A 22 -15.67 1.78 -10.38
C VAL A 22 -15.31 0.35 -10.80
N PHE A 23 -15.97 -0.15 -11.83
CA PHE A 23 -15.93 -1.56 -12.26
C PHE A 23 -15.08 -1.80 -13.51
N GLY A 24 -14.30 -0.83 -13.99
CA GLY A 24 -13.36 -1.02 -15.09
C GLY A 24 -14.00 -1.44 -16.41
N GLY A 25 -15.27 -1.06 -16.62
CA GLY A 25 -16.01 -1.36 -17.83
C GLY A 25 -16.64 -2.76 -17.89
N VAL A 26 -16.71 -3.52 -16.78
CA VAL A 26 -17.43 -4.79 -16.80
C VAL A 26 -18.92 -4.52 -17.08
N ALA A 27 -19.39 -5.02 -18.24
CA ALA A 27 -20.68 -4.66 -18.81
C ALA A 27 -21.86 -5.00 -17.89
N ARG A 28 -21.76 -6.10 -17.13
CA ARG A 28 -22.82 -6.57 -16.22
C ARG A 28 -23.10 -5.57 -15.10
N GLU A 29 -22.07 -4.95 -14.57
CA GLU A 29 -22.12 -3.95 -13.50
C GLU A 29 -22.46 -2.57 -14.08
N CYS A 30 -21.79 -2.18 -15.18
CA CYS A 30 -21.97 -0.85 -15.77
C CYS A 30 -23.39 -0.63 -16.32
N LEU A 31 -23.96 -1.62 -17.00
CA LEU A 31 -25.27 -1.53 -17.66
C LEU A 31 -26.43 -2.07 -16.80
N SER A 32 -26.19 -2.37 -15.53
CA SER A 32 -27.22 -2.96 -14.67
C SER A 32 -28.35 -1.99 -14.35
N VAL A 33 -29.61 -2.40 -14.57
CA VAL A 33 -30.78 -1.61 -14.13
C VAL A 33 -31.08 -1.77 -12.63
N LYS A 34 -30.39 -2.68 -11.93
CA LYS A 34 -30.66 -3.02 -10.53
C LYS A 34 -29.62 -2.38 -9.60
N GLU A 35 -29.91 -1.20 -9.05
CA GLU A 35 -29.00 -0.50 -8.13
C GLU A 35 -28.56 -1.36 -6.92
N LYS A 36 -29.47 -2.18 -6.37
CA LYS A 36 -29.13 -3.11 -5.27
C LYS A 36 -28.04 -4.10 -5.64
N PHE A 37 -28.01 -4.55 -6.91
CA PHE A 37 -26.97 -5.46 -7.39
C PHE A 37 -25.63 -4.72 -7.50
N VAL A 38 -25.62 -3.52 -8.08
CA VAL A 38 -24.41 -2.71 -8.26
C VAL A 38 -23.78 -2.36 -6.92
N LYS A 39 -24.58 -1.92 -5.96
CA LYS A 39 -24.11 -1.65 -4.60
C LYS A 39 -23.50 -2.90 -3.96
N LYS A 40 -24.14 -4.06 -4.08
CA LYS A 40 -23.60 -5.33 -3.57
C LYS A 40 -22.25 -5.70 -4.21
N GLN A 41 -22.04 -5.39 -5.49
CA GLN A 41 -20.73 -5.62 -6.13
C GLN A 41 -19.67 -4.66 -5.60
N GLN A 42 -20.01 -3.39 -5.41
CA GLN A 42 -19.11 -2.43 -4.78
C GLN A 42 -18.76 -2.86 -3.34
N ASP A 43 -19.74 -3.24 -2.53
CA ASP A 43 -19.52 -3.77 -1.17
C ASP A 43 -18.62 -5.01 -1.19
N SER A 44 -18.73 -5.85 -2.23
CA SER A 44 -17.88 -7.04 -2.40
C SER A 44 -16.43 -6.67 -2.72
N ILE A 45 -16.20 -5.62 -3.51
CA ILE A 45 -14.86 -5.10 -3.81
C ILE A 45 -14.21 -4.63 -2.51
N GLU A 46 -14.92 -3.82 -1.73
CA GLU A 46 -14.45 -3.32 -0.45
C GLU A 46 -14.15 -4.47 0.51
N ALA A 47 -15.04 -5.45 0.63
CA ALA A 47 -14.85 -6.62 1.48
C ALA A 47 -13.57 -7.41 1.10
N ILE A 48 -13.34 -7.66 -0.19
CA ILE A 48 -12.13 -8.36 -0.67
C ILE A 48 -10.87 -7.57 -0.32
N ILE A 49 -10.89 -6.24 -0.49
CA ILE A 49 -9.74 -5.39 -0.15
C ILE A 49 -9.45 -5.45 1.35
N THR A 50 -10.48 -5.41 2.19
CA THR A 50 -10.31 -5.51 3.65
C THR A 50 -9.86 -6.89 4.14
N MET A 51 -10.04 -7.96 3.35
CA MET A 51 -9.53 -9.29 3.69
C MET A 51 -8.00 -9.37 3.65
N PHE A 52 -7.32 -8.49 2.91
CA PHE A 52 -5.87 -8.46 2.88
C PHE A 52 -5.32 -7.93 4.20
N LYS A 53 -4.63 -8.80 4.93
CA LYS A 53 -4.00 -8.46 6.22
C LYS A 53 -2.51 -8.17 6.09
N ASP A 54 -1.86 -8.61 5.02
CA ASP A 54 -0.44 -8.36 4.78
C ASP A 54 -0.25 -7.14 3.85
N PRO A 55 0.47 -6.09 4.30
CA PRO A 55 0.92 -4.99 3.46
C PRO A 55 1.73 -5.41 2.21
N LYS A 56 2.37 -6.59 2.22
CA LYS A 56 3.08 -7.13 1.05
C LYS A 56 2.12 -7.48 -0.07
N ASP A 57 1.02 -8.14 0.25
CA ASP A 57 0.00 -8.55 -0.74
C ASP A 57 -0.62 -7.31 -1.40
N LEU A 58 -1.03 -6.31 -0.61
CA LEU A 58 -1.55 -5.05 -1.14
C LEU A 58 -0.55 -4.33 -2.06
N ARG A 59 0.74 -4.37 -1.73
CA ARG A 59 1.79 -3.79 -2.58
C ARG A 59 2.03 -4.60 -3.85
N ALA A 60 1.94 -5.92 -3.79
CA ALA A 60 2.05 -6.78 -4.97
C ALA A 60 0.93 -6.47 -5.98
N ILE A 61 -0.30 -6.25 -5.48
CA ILE A 61 -1.45 -5.83 -6.28
C ILE A 61 -1.20 -4.50 -6.96
N LEU A 62 -0.77 -3.49 -6.18
CA LEU A 62 -0.47 -2.15 -6.69
C LEU A 62 0.70 -2.16 -7.70
N LYS A 63 1.60 -3.15 -7.61
CA LYS A 63 2.77 -3.31 -8.49
C LYS A 63 2.57 -4.29 -9.64
N HIS A 64 1.35 -4.81 -9.85
CA HIS A 64 1.07 -5.74 -10.95
C HIS A 64 1.85 -7.06 -10.91
N GLN A 65 2.18 -7.55 -9.71
CA GLN A 65 2.91 -8.81 -9.58
C GLN A 65 1.96 -10.02 -9.72
N LYS A 66 2.29 -10.94 -10.64
CA LYS A 66 1.39 -11.95 -11.25
C LYS A 66 0.92 -13.12 -10.34
N GLU A 67 1.12 -13.09 -9.02
CA GLU A 67 1.16 -14.35 -8.25
C GLU A 67 -0.16 -14.84 -7.61
N HIS A 68 -1.31 -14.16 -7.74
CA HIS A 68 -2.57 -14.62 -7.10
C HIS A 68 -3.79 -14.64 -8.02
N GLU A 69 -3.79 -15.57 -8.96
CA GLU A 69 -4.80 -15.81 -10.01
C GLU A 69 -6.28 -15.78 -9.55
N LYS A 70 -6.60 -16.21 -8.32
CA LYS A 70 -8.00 -16.45 -7.90
C LYS A 70 -8.65 -15.26 -7.19
N MET A 71 -7.90 -14.42 -6.47
CA MET A 71 -8.47 -13.31 -5.69
C MET A 71 -8.63 -12.01 -6.51
N TYR A 72 -7.97 -11.91 -7.67
CA TYR A 72 -7.92 -10.67 -8.44
C TYR A 72 -9.09 -10.40 -9.36
N HIS A 73 -9.90 -11.40 -9.73
CA HIS A 73 -10.95 -11.24 -10.74
C HIS A 73 -12.02 -10.16 -10.45
N ARG A 74 -12.13 -9.68 -9.21
CA ARG A 74 -13.06 -8.61 -8.81
C ARG A 74 -12.40 -7.26 -8.57
N ILE A 75 -11.09 -7.22 -8.35
CA ILE A 75 -10.33 -6.00 -8.01
C ILE A 75 -9.36 -5.59 -9.12
N CYS A 76 -8.99 -6.53 -10.00
CA CYS A 76 -8.19 -6.31 -11.18
C CYS A 76 -8.92 -6.89 -12.40
N TYR A 77 -8.73 -6.28 -13.56
CA TYR A 77 -9.40 -6.69 -14.80
C TYR A 77 -8.45 -7.48 -15.68
N PHE A 78 -8.95 -8.54 -16.31
CA PHE A 78 -8.19 -9.28 -17.29
C PHE A 78 -8.35 -8.62 -18.66
N VAL A 79 -7.23 -8.24 -19.28
CA VAL A 79 -7.18 -7.77 -20.65
C VAL A 79 -6.73 -8.94 -21.52
N PRO A 80 -7.61 -9.46 -22.39
CA PRO A 80 -7.23 -10.55 -23.28
C PRO A 80 -6.11 -10.10 -24.22
N ASN A 81 -5.18 -11.00 -24.52
CA ASN A 81 -4.13 -10.73 -25.49
C ASN A 81 -4.71 -10.78 -26.90
N GLU A 82 -4.54 -9.70 -27.66
CA GLU A 82 -5.06 -9.58 -29.04
C GLU A 82 -4.51 -10.65 -29.99
N LYS A 83 -3.31 -11.18 -29.70
CA LYS A 83 -2.60 -12.14 -30.56
C LYS A 83 -2.85 -13.60 -30.16
N ASP A 84 -3.14 -13.84 -28.89
CA ASP A 84 -3.39 -15.18 -28.36
C ASP A 84 -4.54 -15.15 -27.34
N PRO A 85 -5.75 -15.62 -27.71
CA PRO A 85 -6.91 -15.62 -26.83
C PRO A 85 -6.76 -16.50 -25.58
N MET A 86 -5.76 -17.39 -25.52
CA MET A 86 -5.47 -18.20 -24.34
C MET A 86 -4.64 -17.43 -23.30
N GLU A 87 -4.02 -16.32 -23.68
CA GLU A 87 -3.20 -15.48 -22.83
C GLU A 87 -3.96 -14.23 -22.38
N TYR A 88 -3.70 -13.78 -21.15
CA TYR A 88 -4.28 -12.57 -20.60
C TYR A 88 -3.25 -11.74 -19.82
N THR A 89 -3.50 -10.45 -19.76
CA THR A 89 -2.77 -9.52 -18.89
C THR A 89 -3.70 -8.95 -17.84
N ILE A 90 -3.15 -8.38 -16.77
CA ILE A 90 -3.93 -7.76 -15.70
C ILE A 90 -3.86 -6.25 -15.89
N ALA A 91 -5.00 -5.60 -16.11
CA ALA A 91 -5.11 -4.15 -16.19
C ALA A 91 -4.76 -3.48 -14.87
N GLU A 92 -4.39 -2.20 -14.95
CA GLU A 92 -4.36 -1.30 -13.80
C GLU A 92 -5.67 -1.35 -12.99
N PRO A 93 -5.61 -1.47 -11.65
CA PRO A 93 -6.78 -1.27 -10.82
C PRO A 93 -7.39 0.09 -11.12
N THR A 94 -8.72 0.16 -11.12
CA THR A 94 -9.45 1.41 -11.30
C THR A 94 -9.03 2.43 -10.24
N PRO A 95 -9.19 3.74 -10.50
CA PRO A 95 -8.93 4.77 -9.50
C PRO A 95 -9.65 4.52 -8.17
N PHE A 96 -10.89 3.98 -8.23
CA PHE A 96 -11.66 3.57 -7.07
C PHE A 96 -10.93 2.50 -6.25
N VAL A 97 -10.56 1.38 -6.90
CA VAL A 97 -9.85 0.28 -6.24
C VAL A 97 -8.49 0.73 -5.71
N ARG A 98 -7.73 1.50 -6.51
CA ARG A 98 -6.41 2.01 -6.13
C ARG A 98 -6.46 2.89 -4.87
N ARG A 99 -7.44 3.78 -4.80
CA ARG A 99 -7.67 4.61 -3.61
C ARG A 99 -7.92 3.75 -2.39
N PHE A 100 -8.82 2.78 -2.49
CA PHE A 100 -9.19 1.91 -1.37
C PHE A 100 -8.02 1.02 -0.91
N LEU A 101 -7.26 0.45 -1.86
CA LEU A 101 -6.03 -0.29 -1.57
C LEU A 101 -5.00 0.56 -0.81
N THR A 102 -4.85 1.85 -1.21
CA THR A 102 -3.93 2.78 -0.56
C THR A 102 -4.37 3.14 0.85
N GLU A 103 -5.66 3.37 1.05
CA GLU A 103 -6.25 3.63 2.37
C GLU A 103 -6.04 2.43 3.31
N CYS A 104 -6.38 1.21 2.86
CA CYS A 104 -6.13 -0.01 3.63
C CYS A 104 -4.65 -0.22 3.97
N LEU A 105 -3.74 0.03 3.02
CA LEU A 105 -2.30 -0.07 3.26
C LEU A 105 -1.84 0.94 4.32
N GLY A 106 -2.37 2.17 4.26
CA GLY A 106 -2.10 3.22 5.23
C GLY A 106 -2.53 2.80 6.64
N ASP A 107 -3.73 2.22 6.77
CA ASP A 107 -4.27 1.80 8.06
C ASP A 107 -3.54 0.59 8.65
N LEU A 108 -3.17 -0.39 7.83
CA LEU A 108 -2.32 -1.50 8.28
C LEU A 108 -0.95 -1.00 8.75
N THR A 109 -0.35 -0.04 8.03
CA THR A 109 0.94 0.55 8.40
C THR A 109 0.85 1.32 9.72
N LYS A 110 -0.24 2.08 9.93
CA LYS A 110 -0.50 2.77 11.20
C LYS A 110 -0.70 1.78 12.33
N SER A 111 -1.48 0.72 12.12
CA SER A 111 -1.74 -0.32 13.13
C SER A 111 -0.43 -1.00 13.56
N LYS A 112 0.41 -1.39 12.59
CA LYS A 112 1.72 -2.01 12.87
C LYS A 112 2.68 -1.05 13.59
N ARG A 113 2.69 0.23 13.22
CA ARG A 113 3.48 1.24 13.94
C ARG A 113 3.01 1.39 15.39
N LYS A 114 1.70 1.40 15.61
CA LYS A 114 1.12 1.47 16.94
C LYS A 114 1.52 0.26 17.77
N GLU A 115 1.40 -0.94 17.21
CA GLU A 115 1.83 -2.18 17.88
C GLU A 115 3.31 -2.14 18.30
N ILE A 116 4.20 -1.70 17.42
CA ILE A 116 5.63 -1.54 17.75
C ILE A 116 5.82 -0.50 18.86
N THR A 117 5.09 0.62 18.80
CA THR A 117 5.17 1.68 19.81
C THR A 117 4.70 1.17 21.18
N ASP A 118 3.56 0.48 21.21
CA ASP A 118 2.99 -0.11 22.42
C ASP A 118 3.95 -1.16 23.02
N LEU A 119 4.61 -1.96 22.18
CA LEU A 119 5.65 -2.90 22.63
C LEU A 119 6.84 -2.15 23.25
N LEU A 120 7.30 -1.05 22.65
CA LEU A 120 8.44 -0.27 23.13
C LEU A 120 8.13 0.55 24.40
N ASP A 121 6.87 0.90 24.64
CA ASP A 121 6.40 1.60 25.83
C ASP A 121 6.15 0.68 27.03
N ASN A 122 6.27 -0.64 26.84
CA ASN A 122 6.30 -1.59 27.95
C ASN A 122 7.58 -1.39 28.81
N PRO A 123 7.48 -1.27 30.15
CA PRO A 123 8.64 -1.16 31.03
C PRO A 123 9.64 -2.30 30.90
N ALA A 124 9.17 -3.52 30.58
CA ALA A 124 10.03 -4.68 30.33
C ALA A 124 10.75 -4.57 28.98
N ALA A 125 10.21 -3.79 28.03
CA ALA A 125 10.84 -3.50 26.75
C ALA A 125 11.82 -2.32 26.80
N ALA A 126 11.78 -1.52 27.86
CA ALA A 126 12.71 -0.42 28.09
C ALA A 126 14.17 -0.90 28.13
N SER A 127 14.42 -2.14 28.57
CA SER A 127 15.73 -2.80 28.55
C SER A 127 16.25 -3.05 27.13
N PHE A 128 15.38 -3.22 26.14
CA PHE A 128 15.76 -3.40 24.73
C PHE A 128 15.95 -2.08 23.99
N ARG A 129 15.57 -0.93 24.58
CA ARG A 129 15.79 0.38 23.94
C ARG A 129 17.28 0.65 23.68
N GLY A 130 18.14 0.24 24.62
CA GLY A 130 19.60 0.29 24.45
C GLY A 130 20.08 -0.59 23.30
N ALA A 131 19.67 -1.87 23.29
CA ALA A 131 20.03 -2.81 22.23
C ALA A 131 19.48 -2.40 20.85
N LEU A 132 18.29 -1.81 20.77
CA LEU A 132 17.73 -1.29 19.53
C LEU A 132 18.50 -0.07 19.04
N PHE A 133 18.85 0.86 19.93
CA PHE A 133 19.70 1.99 19.60
C PHE A 133 21.07 1.52 19.09
N GLU A 134 21.71 0.58 19.79
CA GLU A 134 22.99 0.00 19.41
C GLU A 134 22.92 -0.69 18.04
N ASN A 135 21.89 -1.50 17.77
CA ASN A 135 21.71 -2.14 16.46
C ASN A 135 21.46 -1.12 15.34
N ILE A 136 20.63 -0.10 15.57
CA ILE A 136 20.38 0.97 14.57
C ILE A 136 21.67 1.75 14.28
N VAL A 137 22.43 2.11 15.32
CA VAL A 137 23.71 2.80 15.17
C VAL A 137 24.71 1.89 14.46
N HIS A 138 24.76 0.60 14.79
CA HIS A 138 25.64 -0.37 14.13
C HIS A 138 25.33 -0.50 12.64
N ASP A 139 24.05 -0.61 12.26
CA ASP A 139 23.62 -0.64 10.86
C ASP A 139 23.97 0.66 10.12
N GLN A 140 23.79 1.82 10.76
CA GLN A 140 24.16 3.11 10.19
C GLN A 140 25.68 3.26 10.03
N LEU A 141 26.47 2.77 10.98
CA LEU A 141 27.93 2.77 10.88
C LEU A 141 28.42 1.81 9.79
N ASN A 142 27.83 0.63 9.68
CA ASN A 142 28.19 -0.37 8.66
C ASN A 142 27.83 0.07 7.24
N SER A 143 26.71 0.76 7.06
CA SER A 143 26.28 1.30 5.76
C SER A 143 27.04 2.56 5.32
N GLY A 144 27.96 3.06 6.16
CA GLY A 144 28.70 4.28 5.93
C GLY A 144 27.88 5.53 6.31
N CYS A 145 28.32 6.26 7.32
CA CYS A 145 27.65 7.47 7.77
C CYS A 145 28.66 8.56 8.17
N ARG A 146 28.15 9.79 8.28
CA ARG A 146 28.91 10.93 8.77
C ARG A 146 28.25 11.42 10.06
N PHE A 147 29.02 11.54 11.13
CA PHE A 147 28.53 12.14 12.37
C PHE A 147 29.46 13.26 12.84
N GLU A 148 28.83 14.27 13.44
CA GLU A 148 29.50 15.45 13.96
C GLU A 148 29.54 15.34 15.48
N ALA A 149 30.75 15.22 16.02
CA ALA A 149 30.96 15.17 17.46
C ALA A 149 31.12 16.59 18.00
N ARG A 150 30.45 16.85 19.13
CA ARG A 150 30.64 18.06 19.93
C ARG A 150 31.20 17.69 21.29
N ALA A 151 32.15 18.47 21.78
CA ALA A 151 32.60 18.36 23.16
C ALA A 151 31.43 18.66 24.12
N LEU A 152 31.21 17.78 25.09
CA LEU A 152 30.29 18.05 26.20
C LEU A 152 30.96 19.08 27.13
N GLU A 153 30.19 20.07 27.56
CA GLU A 153 30.68 21.26 28.26
C GLU A 153 31.45 20.91 29.54
N LYS A 154 32.77 20.82 29.43
CA LYS A 154 33.70 20.96 30.53
C LYS A 154 34.83 21.89 30.08
N GLU A 155 34.74 23.11 30.61
CA GLU A 155 35.76 24.16 30.69
C GLU A 155 36.35 24.70 29.36
N ASP A 156 35.90 25.92 29.04
CA ASP A 156 36.62 27.05 28.40
C ASP A 156 37.81 26.73 27.48
N THR A 157 37.60 25.86 26.50
CA THR A 157 38.47 25.78 25.33
C THR A 157 37.63 25.73 24.07
N GLU A 158 38.04 26.50 23.05
CA GLU A 158 37.34 26.72 21.79
C GLU A 158 36.60 25.47 21.29
N LYS A 159 35.29 25.60 21.07
CA LYS A 159 34.39 24.52 20.63
C LYS A 159 34.78 24.03 19.23
N LYS A 160 35.78 23.15 19.13
CA LYS A 160 36.15 22.50 17.87
C LYS A 160 35.15 21.39 17.58
N MET A 161 34.29 21.62 16.58
CA MET A 161 33.48 20.56 15.98
C MET A 161 34.40 19.62 15.21
N GLN A 162 34.36 18.32 15.52
CA GLN A 162 35.07 17.31 14.75
C GLN A 162 34.05 16.47 13.98
N THR A 163 34.28 16.38 12.67
CA THR A 163 33.47 15.54 11.78
C THR A 163 34.19 14.22 11.57
N PHE A 164 33.49 13.12 11.78
CA PHE A 164 33.97 11.78 11.48
C PHE A 164 33.20 11.22 10.28
N VAL A 165 33.93 10.59 9.36
CA VAL A 165 33.36 9.90 8.19
C VAL A 165 33.65 8.43 8.35
N CYS A 166 32.60 7.62 8.53
CA CYS A 166 32.68 6.17 8.51
C CYS A 166 32.42 5.70 7.07
N ALA A 167 33.38 4.97 6.50
CA ALA A 167 33.21 4.29 5.23
C ALA A 167 32.39 3.00 5.43
N GLU A 168 31.69 2.57 4.38
CA GLU A 168 30.94 1.32 4.36
C GLU A 168 31.87 0.13 4.65
N SER A 169 31.47 -0.76 5.55
CA SER A 169 32.26 -1.94 5.88
C SER A 169 32.00 -3.03 4.82
N THR A 170 32.98 -3.28 3.94
CA THR A 170 32.94 -4.48 3.10
C THR A 170 33.04 -5.72 3.99
N PRO A 171 32.11 -6.69 3.90
CA PRO A 171 32.21 -7.92 4.67
C PRO A 171 33.51 -8.64 4.29
N GLN A 172 34.37 -8.91 5.26
CA GLN A 172 35.44 -9.87 5.06
C GLN A 172 34.79 -11.24 4.93
N VAL A 173 34.80 -11.79 3.72
CA VAL A 173 34.41 -13.17 3.45
C VAL A 173 35.43 -14.06 4.17
N ALA A 174 34.98 -14.71 5.24
CA ALA A 174 35.70 -15.79 5.90
C ALA A 174 35.33 -17.12 5.27
#